data_AF-A0A973IX47-F1
#
_entry.id   AF-A0A973IX47-F1
#
_cell.length_a   1.000
_cell.length_b   1.000
_cell.length_c   1.000
_cell.angle_alpha   90.00
_cell.angle_beta   90.00
_cell.angle_gamma   90.00
#
_symmetry.space_group_name_H-M   'P 1'
#
loop_
_entity.id
_entity.type
_entity.pdbx_description
1 polymer ?
#
loop_
_entity_poly.entity_id
_entity_poly.type
_entity_poly.pdbx_seq_one_letter_code
_entity_poly.pdbx_strand_id
1 'polypeptide(L)'
;MATESIDKPRSLIYQEHFTKQKSEFNLSEIVEQMEQAQDKIIRSHYYGSYLISGPAGSGKTTLALHRVAYLLQSPETAKLITTQKTIVFVQDKNTQGYFSKLLPDLGINNVRVTTFDEWAFELLNLSGVKFQQMYIEDEAIRDSYEYNKSRALKNISGFRFEKDIFGLLYYMYRDYLSSSELDLFLRQSKEHIVDRFDLTALLKAKKQETGVLTSKAPSYRRMNNGKYKRIFTEEPLMYSLIVVDEAENYLKENIELIKSCINPATKSVIYVGDLIQQTLPHTIKSWNEVQEEFNDERKVVLQKVYRNTKQILEYIRRCGYQVEISNELREGNVVQEISCSGRNEEMEMIKTLISKDQMVVGIIAKHTSYLDQYRKEFNASKNVHIMTINEAQGVEFDRVFLVGINSEQWRNRNMQKELACERDKVNRDLLYVALTRAMNELYIFNS
;
A
#
# COMPACT_ATOMS: atom_id res chain seq x y z
N MET A 1 -23.39 16.57 31.14
CA MET A 1 -24.09 15.42 31.73
C MET A 1 -25.34 15.17 30.91
N ALA A 2 -25.33 14.14 30.08
CA ALA A 2 -26.54 13.56 29.50
C ALA A 2 -26.26 12.06 29.45
N THR A 3 -26.95 11.32 30.31
CA THR A 3 -26.92 9.86 30.40
C THR A 3 -27.57 9.26 29.17
N GLU A 4 -26.90 8.30 28.54
CA GLU A 4 -27.41 7.56 27.39
C GLU A 4 -28.53 6.60 27.81
N SER A 5 -29.55 6.47 26.95
CA SER A 5 -30.56 5.41 27.04
C SER A 5 -30.70 4.75 25.67
N ILE A 6 -30.84 3.43 25.67
CA ILE A 6 -30.80 2.51 24.51
C ILE A 6 -31.81 2.86 23.39
N ASP A 7 -32.89 3.58 23.71
CA ASP A 7 -34.01 3.78 22.78
C ASP A 7 -34.03 5.13 22.03
N LYS A 8 -32.94 5.93 22.08
CA LYS A 8 -32.84 7.18 21.29
C LYS A 8 -31.46 7.34 20.64
N PRO A 9 -31.22 6.76 19.46
CA PRO A 9 -30.05 7.15 18.67
C PRO A 9 -30.16 8.64 18.32
N ARG A 10 -29.12 9.42 18.63
CA ARG A 10 -29.05 10.83 18.20
C ARG A 10 -29.06 10.86 16.67
N SER A 11 -29.99 11.64 16.12
CA SER A 11 -29.96 12.06 14.72
C SER A 11 -28.60 12.69 14.40
N LEU A 12 -27.93 12.16 13.37
CA LEU A 12 -26.71 12.71 12.82
C LEU A 12 -26.96 14.16 12.37
N ILE A 13 -26.51 15.14 13.15
CA ILE A 13 -26.54 16.58 12.78
C ILE A 13 -25.60 16.86 11.58
N TYR A 14 -24.87 15.85 11.08
CA TYR A 14 -23.77 16.04 10.14
C TYR A 14 -24.08 15.70 8.67
N GLN A 15 -25.24 15.13 8.33
CA GLN A 15 -25.58 14.85 6.91
C GLN A 15 -25.76 16.13 6.07
N GLU A 16 -26.28 17.21 6.66
CA GLU A 16 -26.58 18.44 5.90
C GLU A 16 -25.35 19.27 5.51
N HIS A 17 -24.21 19.10 6.21
CA HIS A 17 -23.02 19.90 5.96
C HIS A 17 -22.16 19.38 4.79
N PHE A 18 -22.30 18.10 4.41
CA PHE A 18 -21.46 17.46 3.39
C PHE A 18 -22.13 17.34 2.01
N THR A 19 -23.45 17.58 1.90
CA THR A 19 -24.21 17.37 0.64
C THR A 19 -24.07 18.49 -0.39
N LYS A 20 -23.30 19.56 -0.12
CA LYS A 20 -23.33 20.78 -0.95
C LYS A 20 -22.08 21.12 -1.75
N GLN A 21 -21.05 20.26 -1.84
CA GLN A 21 -19.92 20.54 -2.73
C GLN A 21 -19.47 19.35 -3.58
N LYS A 22 -19.83 19.47 -4.86
CA LYS A 22 -19.29 18.85 -6.09
C LYS A 22 -19.42 17.34 -6.31
N SER A 23 -19.99 17.09 -7.48
CA SER A 23 -20.29 15.84 -8.17
C SER A 23 -19.07 15.27 -8.90
N GLU A 24 -18.29 14.41 -8.26
CA GLU A 24 -17.42 13.49 -9.02
C GLU A 24 -17.06 12.17 -8.31
N PHE A 25 -17.53 11.93 -7.09
CA PHE A 25 -17.66 10.59 -6.52
C PHE A 25 -18.97 10.57 -5.74
N ASN A 26 -19.86 9.61 -6.01
CA ASN A 26 -21.15 9.47 -5.32
C ASN A 26 -20.92 9.09 -3.85
N LEU A 27 -20.55 10.09 -3.04
CA LEU A 27 -20.39 10.01 -1.58
C LEU A 27 -21.69 9.55 -0.90
N SER A 28 -22.85 9.81 -1.50
CA SER A 28 -24.16 9.40 -1.00
C SER A 28 -24.36 7.87 -1.00
N GLU A 29 -23.88 7.16 -2.03
CA GLU A 29 -24.07 5.69 -2.13
C GLU A 29 -23.17 4.91 -1.15
N ILE A 30 -21.95 5.40 -0.89
CA ILE A 30 -21.04 4.80 0.12
C ILE A 30 -21.57 5.05 1.53
N VAL A 31 -22.10 6.25 1.79
CA VAL A 31 -22.66 6.64 3.10
C VAL A 31 -23.95 5.90 3.42
N GLU A 32 -24.86 5.69 2.46
CA GLU A 32 -26.08 4.89 2.67
C GLU A 32 -25.77 3.42 3.00
N GLN A 33 -24.70 2.85 2.43
CA GLN A 33 -24.29 1.48 2.73
C GLN A 33 -23.51 1.33 4.05
N MET A 34 -22.88 2.40 4.56
CA MET A 34 -22.24 2.42 5.88
C MET A 34 -23.26 2.34 7.04
N GLU A 35 -24.52 2.75 6.82
CA GLU A 35 -25.48 3.05 7.89
C GLU A 35 -26.08 1.85 8.64
N GLN A 36 -26.12 0.63 8.08
CA GLN A 36 -26.85 -0.47 8.75
C GLN A 36 -25.98 -1.60 9.36
N ALA A 37 -24.76 -1.85 8.86
CA ALA A 37 -23.92 -2.94 9.36
C ALA A 37 -22.57 -2.49 9.97
N GLN A 38 -22.13 -1.23 9.76
CA GLN A 38 -20.72 -0.84 9.96
C GLN A 38 -20.51 0.35 10.92
N ASP A 39 -21.53 1.12 11.27
CA ASP A 39 -21.40 2.30 12.14
C ASP A 39 -20.82 1.94 13.53
N LYS A 40 -21.25 0.82 14.12
CA LYS A 40 -20.72 0.34 15.41
C LYS A 40 -19.23 0.01 15.36
N ILE A 41 -18.75 -0.53 14.23
CA ILE A 41 -17.34 -0.95 14.10
C ILE A 41 -16.46 0.26 13.77
N ILE A 42 -16.93 1.19 12.93
CA ILE A 42 -16.25 2.48 12.66
C ILE A 42 -16.10 3.31 13.93
N ARG A 43 -17.07 3.25 14.84
CA ARG A 43 -17.03 3.92 16.14
C ARG A 43 -16.37 3.10 17.24
N SER A 44 -15.85 1.92 16.93
CA SER A 44 -15.21 1.06 17.93
C SER A 44 -14.06 1.78 18.64
N HIS A 45 -13.92 1.47 19.92
CA HIS A 45 -12.99 2.13 20.84
C HIS A 45 -11.57 2.22 20.28
N TYR A 46 -10.91 3.39 20.33
CA TYR A 46 -9.63 3.62 19.66
C TYR A 46 -8.49 2.63 20.00
N TYR A 47 -8.48 2.09 21.23
CA TYR A 47 -7.37 1.30 21.77
C TYR A 47 -7.07 0.01 20.98
N GLY A 48 -5.78 -0.21 20.73
CA GLY A 48 -5.27 -1.43 20.10
C GLY A 48 -5.30 -1.39 18.58
N SER A 49 -5.04 -2.55 17.97
CA SER A 49 -5.02 -2.70 16.51
C SER A 49 -6.42 -2.85 15.93
N TYR A 50 -6.63 -2.35 14.72
CA TYR A 50 -7.88 -2.40 13.99
C TYR A 50 -7.61 -2.78 12.54
N LEU A 51 -8.34 -3.74 12.00
CA LEU A 51 -8.18 -4.21 10.63
C LEU A 51 -9.38 -3.80 9.77
N ILE A 52 -9.10 -3.18 8.63
CA ILE A 52 -10.04 -3.01 7.52
C ILE A 52 -9.50 -3.84 6.36
N SER A 53 -10.17 -4.96 6.07
CA SER A 53 -9.82 -5.80 4.93
C SER A 53 -10.95 -5.86 3.92
N GLY A 54 -10.61 -6.19 2.69
CA GLY A 54 -11.59 -6.43 1.64
C GLY A 54 -10.96 -6.46 0.26
N PRO A 55 -11.66 -7.05 -0.71
CA PRO A 55 -11.21 -7.12 -2.10
C PRO A 55 -10.98 -5.72 -2.68
N ALA A 56 -10.20 -5.64 -3.75
CA ALA A 56 -9.97 -4.40 -4.47
C ALA A 56 -11.31 -3.77 -4.89
N GLY A 57 -11.47 -2.46 -4.69
CA GLY A 57 -12.71 -1.75 -5.01
C GLY A 57 -13.86 -1.91 -4.03
N SER A 58 -13.60 -2.46 -2.84
CA SER A 58 -14.57 -2.51 -1.74
C SER A 58 -14.75 -1.20 -0.96
N GLY A 59 -13.87 -0.19 -1.17
CA GLY A 59 -13.90 1.07 -0.42
C GLY A 59 -13.11 1.08 0.90
N LYS A 60 -12.23 0.09 1.12
CA LYS A 60 -11.40 -0.08 2.33
C LYS A 60 -10.65 1.19 2.74
N THR A 61 -10.02 1.87 1.79
CA THR A 61 -9.25 3.10 2.02
C THR A 61 -10.14 4.28 2.44
N THR A 62 -11.28 4.46 1.76
CA THR A 62 -12.26 5.50 2.10
C THR A 62 -12.79 5.30 3.52
N LEU A 63 -13.15 4.06 3.87
CA LEU A 63 -13.60 3.70 5.21
C LEU A 63 -12.54 4.02 6.28
N ALA A 64 -11.27 3.71 5.99
CA ALA A 64 -10.16 4.02 6.88
C ALA A 64 -10.03 5.53 7.14
N LEU A 65 -10.18 6.36 6.10
CA LEU A 65 -10.12 7.80 6.23
C LEU A 65 -11.28 8.39 7.04
N HIS A 66 -12.50 7.88 6.85
CA HIS A 66 -13.63 8.24 7.70
C HIS A 66 -13.39 7.87 9.17
N ARG A 67 -12.79 6.70 9.42
CA ARG A 67 -12.41 6.30 10.78
C ARG A 67 -11.35 7.22 11.37
N VAL A 68 -10.34 7.59 10.60
CA VAL A 68 -9.30 8.57 11.03
C VAL A 68 -9.95 9.91 11.37
N ALA A 69 -10.87 10.38 10.53
CA ALA A 69 -11.66 11.60 10.78
C ALA A 69 -12.40 11.52 12.11
N TYR A 70 -13.14 10.43 12.32
CA TYR A 70 -13.88 10.17 13.54
C TYR A 70 -12.98 10.21 14.77
N LEU A 71 -11.84 9.50 14.76
CA LEU A 71 -10.92 9.43 15.89
C LEU A 71 -10.25 10.77 16.21
N LEU A 72 -10.01 11.61 15.21
CA LEU A 72 -9.37 12.92 15.40
C LEU A 72 -10.36 14.01 15.85
N GLN A 73 -11.63 13.89 15.45
CA GLN A 73 -12.65 14.92 15.70
C GLN A 73 -13.55 14.59 16.89
N SER A 74 -13.65 13.32 17.29
CA SER A 74 -14.51 12.92 18.40
C SER A 74 -14.02 13.50 19.73
N PRO A 75 -14.88 14.14 20.54
CA PRO A 75 -14.48 14.79 21.80
C PRO A 75 -13.79 13.86 22.80
N GLU A 76 -14.14 12.57 22.78
CA GLU A 76 -13.60 11.54 23.66
C GLU A 76 -12.15 11.16 23.32
N THR A 77 -11.81 11.15 22.02
CA THR A 77 -10.52 10.68 21.52
C THR A 77 -9.58 11.81 21.13
N ALA A 78 -10.09 12.99 20.76
CA ALA A 78 -9.32 14.14 20.28
C ALA A 78 -8.26 14.66 21.27
N LYS A 79 -8.43 14.36 22.58
CA LYS A 79 -7.43 14.68 23.61
C LYS A 79 -6.23 13.73 23.61
N LEU A 80 -6.42 12.49 23.14
CA LEU A 80 -5.42 11.42 23.12
C LEU A 80 -4.81 11.23 21.74
N ILE A 81 -5.63 11.37 20.70
CA ILE A 81 -5.27 11.22 19.29
C ILE A 81 -5.26 12.60 18.65
N THR A 82 -4.06 13.12 18.41
CA THR A 82 -3.87 14.45 17.84
C THR A 82 -3.33 14.37 16.43
N THR A 83 -3.63 15.37 15.60
CA THR A 83 -3.21 15.39 14.19
C THR A 83 -1.68 15.38 14.05
N GLN A 84 -0.96 16.13 14.89
CA GLN A 84 0.50 16.22 14.85
C GLN A 84 1.21 14.92 15.26
N LYS A 85 0.52 14.04 15.99
CA LYS A 85 1.02 12.73 16.41
C LYS A 85 0.32 11.59 15.67
N THR A 86 -0.33 11.88 14.54
CA THR A 86 -0.94 10.89 13.66
C THR A 86 -0.12 10.78 12.38
N ILE A 87 0.13 9.54 11.95
CA ILE A 87 0.85 9.23 10.72
C ILE A 87 0.06 8.22 9.88
N VAL A 88 0.03 8.46 8.57
CA VAL A 88 -0.55 7.58 7.57
C VAL A 88 0.57 7.14 6.63
N PHE A 89 0.83 5.83 6.64
CA PHE A 89 1.76 5.18 5.73
C PHE A 89 1.00 4.72 4.49
N VAL A 90 1.48 5.12 3.32
CA VAL A 90 0.96 4.76 2.00
C VAL A 90 2.05 4.13 1.15
N GLN A 91 1.68 3.50 0.04
CA GLN A 91 2.64 2.75 -0.80
C GLN A 91 3.55 3.64 -1.63
N ASP A 92 3.01 4.72 -2.19
CA ASP A 92 3.68 5.52 -3.20
C ASP A 92 3.29 7.01 -3.11
N LYS A 93 4.01 7.83 -3.88
CA LYS A 93 3.87 9.30 -3.87
C LYS A 93 2.56 9.80 -4.50
N ASN A 94 1.97 9.06 -5.44
CA ASN A 94 0.67 9.41 -6.01
C ASN A 94 -0.42 9.23 -4.96
N THR A 95 -0.41 8.09 -4.28
CA THR A 95 -1.32 7.81 -3.15
C THR A 95 -1.11 8.83 -2.03
N GLN A 96 0.13 9.17 -1.69
CA GLN A 96 0.44 10.24 -0.74
C GLN A 96 -0.18 11.59 -1.16
N GLY A 97 -0.07 11.94 -2.44
CA GLY A 97 -0.65 13.17 -3.01
C GLY A 97 -2.17 13.18 -2.97
N TYR A 98 -2.82 12.03 -3.18
CA TYR A 98 -4.28 11.88 -3.05
C TYR A 98 -4.75 12.08 -1.60
N PHE A 99 -4.16 11.35 -0.66
CA PHE A 99 -4.51 11.44 0.77
C PHE A 99 -4.26 12.84 1.35
N SER A 100 -3.17 13.49 0.92
CA SER A 100 -2.83 14.85 1.35
C SER A 100 -3.84 15.90 0.89
N LYS A 101 -4.65 15.62 -0.14
CA LYS A 101 -5.76 16.47 -0.58
C LYS A 101 -7.07 16.09 0.09
N LEU A 102 -7.35 14.79 0.22
CA LEU A 102 -8.62 14.29 0.75
C LEU A 102 -8.80 14.53 2.26
N LEU A 103 -7.74 14.39 3.07
CA LEU A 103 -7.82 14.63 4.52
C LEU A 103 -8.29 16.07 4.86
N PRO A 104 -7.74 17.12 4.21
CA PRO A 104 -8.26 18.49 4.34
C PRO A 104 -9.75 18.64 4.02
N ASP A 105 -10.26 17.98 2.97
CA ASP A 105 -11.67 18.03 2.59
C ASP A 105 -12.58 17.41 3.68
N LEU A 106 -12.06 16.45 4.45
CA LEU A 106 -12.71 15.88 5.64
C LEU A 106 -12.56 16.76 6.90
N GLY A 107 -11.99 17.97 6.77
CA GLY A 107 -11.74 18.89 7.87
C GLY A 107 -10.53 18.51 8.74
N ILE A 108 -9.65 17.62 8.25
CA ILE A 108 -8.48 17.14 8.99
C ILE A 108 -7.22 17.76 8.41
N ASN A 109 -6.54 18.56 9.22
CA ASN A 109 -5.31 19.24 8.83
C ASN A 109 -4.14 18.77 9.69
N ASN A 110 -2.92 18.90 9.16
CA ASN A 110 -1.67 18.59 9.87
C ASN A 110 -1.48 17.12 10.27
N VAL A 111 -2.12 16.18 9.55
CA VAL A 111 -1.78 14.75 9.63
C VAL A 111 -0.62 14.48 8.68
N ARG A 112 0.37 13.71 9.14
CA ARG A 112 1.51 13.34 8.31
C ARG A 112 1.15 12.16 7.41
N VAL A 113 1.17 12.35 6.10
CA VAL A 113 1.04 11.27 5.11
C VAL A 113 2.39 11.06 4.43
N THR A 114 2.91 9.83 4.44
CA THR A 114 4.26 9.54 3.95
C THR A 114 4.37 8.09 3.49
N THR A 115 5.38 7.80 2.66
CA THR A 115 5.78 6.44 2.36
C THR A 115 6.78 5.93 3.40
N PHE A 116 7.00 4.61 3.46
CA PHE A 116 7.98 4.05 4.39
C PHE A 116 9.40 4.53 4.11
N ASP A 117 9.79 4.67 2.84
CA ASP A 117 11.13 5.10 2.44
C ASP A 117 11.39 6.57 2.80
N GLU A 118 10.44 7.47 2.56
CA GLU A 118 10.54 8.88 2.98
C GLU A 118 10.67 9.00 4.51
N TRP A 119 9.85 8.24 5.24
CA TRP A 119 9.95 8.17 6.70
C TRP A 119 11.33 7.67 7.16
N ALA A 120 11.83 6.60 6.56
CA ALA A 120 13.15 6.05 6.87
C ALA A 120 14.28 7.04 6.56
N PHE A 121 14.25 7.71 5.40
CA PHE A 121 15.24 8.70 5.03
C PHE A 121 15.32 9.86 6.02
N GLU A 122 14.17 10.38 6.45
CA GLU A 122 14.11 11.44 7.46
C GLU A 122 14.71 10.99 8.79
N LEU A 123 14.31 9.81 9.28
CA LEU A 123 14.80 9.30 10.56
C LEU A 123 16.30 9.00 10.52
N LEU A 124 16.80 8.46 9.42
CA LEU A 124 18.22 8.16 9.23
C LEU A 124 19.04 9.40 8.84
N ASN A 125 18.39 10.54 8.57
CA ASN A 125 19.01 11.79 8.10
C ASN A 125 19.90 11.57 6.86
N LEU A 126 19.39 10.80 5.89
CA LEU A 126 20.10 10.48 4.66
C LEU A 126 19.84 11.57 3.60
N SER A 127 20.91 11.98 2.93
CA SER A 127 20.88 12.97 1.85
C SER A 127 21.73 12.50 0.70
N GLY A 128 21.27 12.69 -0.54
CA GLY A 128 22.00 12.25 -1.74
C GLY A 128 21.91 10.74 -2.02
N VAL A 129 21.05 10.02 -1.29
CA VAL A 129 20.74 8.60 -1.50
C VAL A 129 19.39 8.49 -2.20
N LYS A 130 19.24 7.54 -3.12
CA LYS A 130 18.01 7.30 -3.88
C LYS A 130 17.38 6.00 -3.45
N PHE A 131 16.07 6.02 -3.20
CA PHE A 131 15.30 4.79 -3.07
C PHE A 131 14.95 4.28 -4.46
N GLN A 132 15.20 3.00 -4.71
CA GLN A 132 14.78 2.34 -5.93
C GLN A 132 14.37 0.90 -5.61
N GLN A 133 13.10 0.59 -5.89
CA GLN A 133 12.64 -0.80 -5.94
C GLN A 133 13.42 -1.49 -7.05
N MET A 134 14.06 -2.62 -6.73
CA MET A 134 15.00 -3.24 -7.65
C MET A 134 14.34 -3.69 -8.95
N TYR A 135 14.79 -3.14 -10.07
CA TYR A 135 14.42 -3.60 -11.41
C TYR A 135 15.61 -4.36 -12.00
N ILE A 136 15.63 -5.68 -11.78
CA ILE A 136 16.45 -6.60 -12.59
C ILE A 136 15.50 -7.26 -13.59
N GLU A 137 15.87 -7.24 -14.86
CA GLU A 137 15.08 -7.87 -15.93
C GLU A 137 14.93 -9.38 -15.71
N ASP A 138 15.98 -10.02 -15.18
CA ASP A 138 15.95 -11.41 -14.73
C ASP A 138 15.31 -11.52 -13.32
N GLU A 139 14.04 -11.94 -13.30
CA GLU A 139 13.30 -12.15 -12.06
C GLU A 139 13.99 -13.18 -11.15
N ALA A 140 14.65 -14.22 -11.66
CA ALA A 140 15.27 -15.23 -10.81
C ALA A 140 16.47 -14.66 -10.04
N ILE A 141 17.26 -13.79 -10.69
CA ILE A 141 18.36 -13.07 -10.02
C ILE A 141 17.80 -12.12 -8.96
N ARG A 142 16.74 -11.36 -9.27
CA ARG A 142 16.08 -10.47 -8.31
C ARG A 142 15.59 -11.23 -7.10
N ASP A 143 14.84 -12.31 -7.31
CA ASP A 143 14.21 -13.07 -6.24
C ASP A 143 15.27 -13.71 -5.33
N SER A 144 16.38 -14.22 -5.89
CA SER A 144 17.52 -14.72 -5.11
C SER A 144 18.16 -13.62 -4.26
N TYR A 145 18.42 -12.45 -4.85
CA TYR A 145 19.06 -11.34 -4.19
C TYR A 145 18.20 -10.79 -3.04
N GLU A 146 16.92 -10.55 -3.28
CA GLU A 146 15.97 -10.09 -2.26
C GLU A 146 15.79 -11.12 -1.15
N TYR A 147 15.78 -12.41 -1.49
CA TYR A 147 15.70 -13.49 -0.51
C TYR A 147 16.91 -13.50 0.43
N ASN A 148 18.12 -13.39 -0.12
CA ASN A 148 19.34 -13.36 0.69
C ASN A 148 19.42 -12.10 1.56
N LYS A 149 18.97 -10.94 1.06
CA LYS A 149 18.79 -9.73 1.89
C LYS A 149 17.75 -9.92 3.00
N SER A 150 16.61 -10.54 2.70
CA SER A 150 15.57 -10.87 3.69
C SER A 150 16.10 -11.79 4.79
N ARG A 151 16.90 -12.81 4.42
CA ARG A 151 17.57 -13.69 5.38
C ARG A 151 18.57 -12.94 6.26
N ALA A 152 19.37 -12.06 5.68
CA ALA A 152 20.29 -11.21 6.43
C ALA A 152 19.53 -10.33 7.43
N LEU A 153 18.44 -9.68 6.99
CA LEU A 153 17.62 -8.79 7.78
C LEU A 153 17.09 -9.44 9.07
N LYS A 154 16.62 -10.68 8.99
CA LYS A 154 16.15 -11.47 10.14
C LYS A 154 17.24 -11.63 11.21
N ASN A 155 18.49 -11.75 10.79
CA ASN A 155 19.64 -12.01 11.65
C ASN A 155 20.48 -10.76 12.01
N ILE A 156 20.02 -9.55 11.66
CA ILE A 156 20.71 -8.32 12.07
C ILE A 156 20.66 -8.20 13.60
N SER A 157 21.80 -8.43 14.24
CA SER A 157 22.00 -8.22 15.67
C SER A 157 23.42 -7.72 15.92
N GLY A 158 23.58 -6.78 16.85
CA GLY A 158 24.89 -6.27 17.25
C GLY A 158 25.48 -5.20 16.33
N PHE A 159 24.73 -4.76 15.32
CA PHE A 159 25.10 -3.64 14.47
C PHE A 159 24.59 -2.32 15.06
N ARG A 160 25.43 -1.28 15.01
CA ARG A 160 25.05 0.10 15.35
C ARG A 160 24.94 0.91 14.07
N PHE A 161 24.13 1.96 14.09
CA PHE A 161 24.01 2.81 12.91
C PHE A 161 25.29 3.63 12.73
N GLU A 162 25.76 3.70 11.49
CA GLU A 162 26.99 4.40 11.12
C GLU A 162 26.72 5.37 9.97
N LYS A 163 27.54 6.43 9.88
CA LYS A 163 27.43 7.40 8.78
C LYS A 163 27.77 6.78 7.43
N ASP A 164 28.71 5.83 7.41
CA ASP A 164 28.98 5.01 6.22
C ASP A 164 27.95 3.89 6.13
N ILE A 165 26.77 4.24 5.60
CA ILE A 165 25.67 3.29 5.48
C ILE A 165 26.00 2.11 4.57
N PHE A 166 26.80 2.31 3.53
CA PHE A 166 27.12 1.24 2.57
C PHE A 166 28.18 0.29 3.11
N GLY A 167 29.15 0.81 3.87
CA GLY A 167 30.07 -0.03 4.64
C GLY A 167 29.32 -0.88 5.67
N LEU A 168 28.37 -0.29 6.41
CA LEU A 168 27.54 -1.01 7.36
C LEU A 168 26.71 -2.11 6.69
N LEU A 169 26.00 -1.78 5.60
CA LEU A 169 25.20 -2.73 4.82
C LEU A 169 26.06 -3.85 4.22
N TYR A 170 27.27 -3.54 3.75
CA TYR A 170 28.21 -4.55 3.28
C TYR A 170 28.49 -5.62 4.36
N TYR A 171 28.76 -5.20 5.60
CA TYR A 171 28.99 -6.15 6.69
C TYR A 171 27.74 -6.94 7.08
N MET A 172 26.55 -6.35 6.93
CA MET A 172 25.29 -7.07 7.16
C MET A 172 25.03 -8.14 6.10
N TYR A 173 25.47 -7.92 4.86
CA TYR A 173 25.11 -8.76 3.72
C TYR A 173 26.20 -9.71 3.22
N ARG A 174 27.48 -9.44 3.48
CA ARG A 174 28.61 -10.20 2.90
C ARG A 174 28.56 -11.72 3.14
N ASP A 175 27.96 -12.16 4.25
CA ASP A 175 27.87 -13.57 4.62
C ASP A 175 26.60 -14.25 4.06
N TYR A 176 25.71 -13.48 3.42
CA TYR A 176 24.44 -13.92 2.86
C TYR A 176 24.40 -13.84 1.33
N LEU A 177 25.07 -12.85 0.74
CA LEU A 177 25.11 -12.65 -0.71
C LEU A 177 26.23 -13.48 -1.35
N SER A 178 25.92 -14.10 -2.49
CA SER A 178 26.93 -14.67 -3.39
C SER A 178 27.84 -13.60 -3.99
N SER A 179 28.96 -14.00 -4.61
CA SER A 179 29.90 -13.04 -5.20
C SER A 179 29.26 -12.14 -6.26
N SER A 180 28.40 -12.69 -7.13
CA SER A 180 27.69 -11.91 -8.15
C SER A 180 26.65 -10.94 -7.57
N GLU A 181 25.97 -11.37 -6.50
CA GLU A 181 25.02 -10.53 -5.76
C GLU A 181 25.74 -9.41 -4.99
N LEU A 182 26.90 -9.70 -4.42
CA LEU A 182 27.73 -8.70 -3.74
C LEU A 182 28.29 -7.68 -4.74
N ASP A 183 28.71 -8.10 -5.92
CA ASP A 183 29.10 -7.19 -7.01
C ASP A 183 27.95 -6.26 -7.40
N LEU A 184 26.73 -6.79 -7.46
CA LEU A 184 25.53 -6.02 -7.73
C LEU A 184 25.24 -5.00 -6.62
N PHE A 185 25.32 -5.41 -5.35
CA PHE A 185 25.22 -4.51 -4.20
C PHE A 185 26.27 -3.40 -4.24
N LEU A 186 27.53 -3.72 -4.59
CA LEU A 186 28.61 -2.74 -4.68
C LEU A 186 28.40 -1.74 -5.82
N ARG A 187 27.79 -2.16 -6.94
CA ARG A 187 27.37 -1.23 -8.01
C ARG A 187 26.29 -0.27 -7.52
N GLN A 188 25.24 -0.80 -6.87
CA GLN A 188 24.18 0.03 -6.28
C GLN A 188 24.74 1.02 -5.25
N SER A 189 25.70 0.58 -4.43
CA SER A 189 26.36 1.43 -3.44
C SER A 189 27.11 2.59 -4.09
N LYS A 190 27.80 2.37 -5.21
CA LYS A 190 28.48 3.43 -5.99
C LYS A 190 27.50 4.43 -6.60
N GLU A 191 26.30 3.98 -6.93
CA GLU A 191 25.21 4.83 -7.46
C GLU A 191 24.36 5.48 -6.35
N HIS A 192 24.70 5.23 -5.09
CA HIS A 192 23.95 5.67 -3.91
C HIS A 192 22.48 5.22 -3.93
N ILE A 193 22.24 4.00 -4.37
CA ILE A 193 20.92 3.39 -4.43
C ILE A 193 20.72 2.49 -3.21
N VAL A 194 19.56 2.62 -2.58
CA VAL A 194 19.08 1.73 -1.51
C VAL A 194 17.69 1.21 -1.85
N ASP A 195 17.39 0.00 -1.40
CA ASP A 195 16.07 -0.60 -1.50
C ASP A 195 15.37 -0.69 -0.12
N ARG A 196 14.21 -1.37 -0.11
CA ARG A 196 13.41 -1.55 1.11
C ARG A 196 14.14 -2.36 2.17
N PHE A 197 14.95 -3.35 1.82
CA PHE A 197 15.69 -4.16 2.78
C PHE A 197 16.81 -3.36 3.42
N ASP A 198 17.50 -2.54 2.62
CA ASP A 198 18.58 -1.66 3.07
C ASP A 198 18.08 -0.65 4.10
N LEU A 199 17.00 0.08 3.78
CA LEU A 199 16.41 1.06 4.70
C LEU A 199 15.90 0.41 5.99
N THR A 200 15.33 -0.78 5.88
CA THR A 200 14.86 -1.55 7.05
C THR A 200 16.02 -1.99 7.93
N ALA A 201 17.11 -2.48 7.33
CA ALA A 201 18.32 -2.88 8.02
C ALA A 201 18.96 -1.70 8.78
N LEU A 202 19.06 -0.53 8.14
CA LEU A 202 19.59 0.68 8.74
C LEU A 202 18.73 1.19 9.90
N LEU A 203 17.40 1.21 9.74
CA LEU A 203 16.48 1.58 10.82
C LEU A 203 16.56 0.61 12.00
N LYS A 204 16.69 -0.68 11.73
CA LYS A 204 16.86 -1.71 12.77
C LYS A 204 18.17 -1.51 13.53
N ALA A 205 19.28 -1.23 12.84
CA ALA A 205 20.55 -0.90 13.47
C ALA A 205 20.46 0.39 14.31
N LYS A 206 19.79 1.42 13.79
CA LYS A 206 19.56 2.67 14.53
C LYS A 206 18.76 2.44 15.80
N LYS A 207 17.65 1.69 15.72
CA LYS A 207 16.85 1.34 16.89
C LYS A 207 17.62 0.48 17.89
N GLN A 208 18.49 -0.43 17.45
CA GLN A 208 19.34 -1.23 18.35
C GLN A 208 20.36 -0.37 19.08
N GLU A 209 20.91 0.66 18.42
CA GLU A 209 21.86 1.59 19.03
C GLU A 209 21.21 2.47 20.11
N THR A 210 20.06 3.09 19.81
CA THR A 210 19.41 4.07 20.68
C THR A 210 18.33 3.48 21.59
N GLY A 211 17.97 2.21 21.39
CA GLY A 211 16.84 1.53 22.05
C GLY A 211 15.46 1.90 21.49
N VAL A 212 15.29 3.15 21.05
CA VAL A 212 14.06 3.68 20.44
C VAL A 212 14.37 4.52 19.21
N LEU A 213 13.48 4.56 18.23
CA LEU A 213 13.59 5.52 17.14
C LEU A 213 13.31 6.93 17.69
N THR A 214 14.11 7.90 17.29
CA THR A 214 14.03 9.29 17.74
C THR A 214 13.70 10.24 16.61
N SER A 215 13.12 11.39 16.94
CA SER A 215 12.91 12.50 16.01
C SER A 215 13.45 13.81 16.60
N LYS A 216 13.85 14.74 15.73
CA LYS A 216 14.35 16.05 16.14
C LYS A 216 13.18 16.95 16.50
N ALA A 217 13.04 17.28 17.78
CA ALA A 217 12.06 18.24 18.27
C ALA A 217 12.73 19.59 18.59
N PRO A 218 12.11 20.73 18.28
CA PRO A 218 12.62 22.02 18.71
C PRO A 218 12.47 22.17 20.23
N SER A 219 13.57 22.51 20.90
CA SER A 219 13.62 22.82 22.32
C SER A 219 14.27 24.18 22.55
N TYR A 220 14.02 24.81 23.69
CA TYR A 220 14.51 26.16 24.00
C TYR A 220 15.44 26.12 25.19
N ARG A 221 16.72 26.45 24.98
CA ARG A 221 17.70 26.59 26.05
C ARG A 221 17.80 28.04 26.48
N ARG A 222 17.57 28.30 27.78
CA ARG A 222 17.80 29.63 28.37
C ARG A 222 19.30 29.91 28.42
N MET A 223 19.73 31.05 27.88
CA MET A 223 21.09 31.53 27.91
C MET A 223 21.33 32.41 29.14
N ASN A 224 22.60 32.59 29.52
CA ASN A 224 23.01 33.40 30.68
C ASN A 224 22.54 34.86 30.62
N ASN A 225 22.30 35.39 29.42
CA ASN A 225 21.76 36.74 29.19
C ASN A 225 20.22 36.82 29.27
N GLY A 226 19.54 35.75 29.72
CA GLY A 226 18.09 35.68 29.82
C GLY A 226 17.35 35.39 28.50
N LYS A 227 18.04 35.37 27.35
CA LYS A 227 17.44 35.03 26.05
C LYS A 227 17.32 33.51 25.88
N TYR A 228 16.38 33.08 25.05
CA TYR A 228 16.23 31.66 24.68
C TYR A 228 16.84 31.39 23.32
N LYS A 229 17.63 30.32 23.22
CA LYS A 229 18.15 29.80 21.95
C LYS A 229 17.39 28.53 21.58
N ARG A 230 16.81 28.51 20.38
CA ARG A 230 16.23 27.29 19.80
C ARG A 230 17.35 26.30 19.52
N ILE A 231 17.24 25.12 20.12
CA ILE A 231 18.07 23.95 19.87
C ILE A 231 17.17 22.82 19.36
N PHE A 232 17.76 21.75 18.85
CA PHE A 232 17.02 20.52 18.54
C PHE A 232 17.47 19.44 19.52
N THR A 233 16.50 18.77 20.11
CA THR A 233 16.71 17.60 20.97
C THR A 233 16.14 16.38 20.29
N GLU A 234 16.80 15.24 20.48
CA GLU A 234 16.23 13.96 20.07
C GLU A 234 15.23 13.51 21.13
N GLU A 235 14.00 13.27 20.71
CA GLU A 235 12.94 12.72 21.55
C GLU A 235 12.46 11.39 20.97
N PRO A 236 12.03 10.43 21.82
CA PRO A 236 11.42 9.20 21.35
C PRO A 236 10.26 9.49 20.39
N LEU A 237 10.29 8.87 19.22
CA LEU A 237 9.25 9.00 18.22
C LEU A 237 8.03 8.20 18.67
N MET A 238 6.96 8.90 19.03
CA MET A 238 5.69 8.30 19.43
C MET A 238 4.53 8.90 18.65
N TYR A 239 3.68 8.04 18.07
CA TYR A 239 2.46 8.40 17.37
C TYR A 239 1.24 7.96 18.19
N SER A 240 0.26 8.85 18.32
CA SER A 240 -1.02 8.55 18.98
C SER A 240 -1.93 7.68 18.12
N LEU A 241 -1.78 7.74 16.79
CA LEU A 241 -2.45 6.88 15.82
C LEU A 241 -1.52 6.62 14.63
N ILE A 242 -1.41 5.35 14.25
CA ILE A 242 -0.70 4.92 13.04
C ILE A 242 -1.73 4.29 12.10
N VAL A 243 -1.71 4.69 10.83
CA VAL A 243 -2.47 4.04 9.77
C VAL A 243 -1.48 3.44 8.79
N VAL A 244 -1.65 2.18 8.42
CA VAL A 244 -0.84 1.50 7.42
C VAL A 244 -1.78 1.05 6.31
N ASP A 245 -1.75 1.78 5.19
CA ASP A 245 -2.52 1.43 3.99
C ASP A 245 -1.76 0.41 3.15
N GLU A 246 -2.52 -0.49 2.51
CA GLU A 246 -2.03 -1.66 1.76
C GLU A 246 -0.94 -2.42 2.55
N ALA A 247 -1.23 -2.71 3.81
CA ALA A 247 -0.34 -3.31 4.80
C ALA A 247 0.24 -4.68 4.37
N GLU A 248 -0.43 -5.38 3.46
CA GLU A 248 0.02 -6.63 2.82
C GLU A 248 1.32 -6.47 2.03
N ASN A 249 1.73 -5.25 1.70
CA ASN A 249 2.94 -4.96 0.92
C ASN A 249 4.15 -4.55 1.76
N TYR A 250 4.03 -4.61 3.10
CA TYR A 250 5.11 -4.29 4.04
C TYR A 250 5.90 -5.55 4.44
N LEU A 251 7.22 -5.38 4.64
CA LEU A 251 8.02 -6.41 5.31
C LEU A 251 7.55 -6.53 6.76
N LYS A 252 7.68 -7.72 7.34
CA LYS A 252 7.42 -7.96 8.76
C LYS A 252 8.17 -6.95 9.63
N GLU A 253 9.46 -6.75 9.35
CA GLU A 253 10.32 -5.84 10.09
C GLU A 253 9.91 -4.37 9.93
N ASN A 254 9.28 -3.99 8.81
CA ASN A 254 8.72 -2.64 8.67
C ASN A 254 7.58 -2.43 9.67
N ILE A 255 6.66 -3.38 9.75
CA ILE A 255 5.54 -3.31 10.70
C ILE A 255 6.06 -3.30 12.14
N GLU A 256 7.08 -4.10 12.48
CA GLU A 256 7.69 -4.08 13.82
C GLU A 256 8.36 -2.75 14.18
N LEU A 257 9.05 -2.12 13.21
CA LEU A 257 9.66 -0.79 13.39
C LEU A 257 8.58 0.28 13.59
N ILE A 258 7.56 0.29 12.73
CA ILE A 258 6.41 1.20 12.83
C ILE A 258 5.72 1.03 14.19
N LYS A 259 5.44 -0.23 14.59
CA LYS A 259 4.78 -0.54 15.87
C LYS A 259 5.58 -0.06 17.07
N SER A 260 6.91 -0.06 16.98
CA SER A 260 7.74 0.44 18.08
C SER A 260 7.65 1.95 18.33
N CYS A 261 7.01 2.67 17.42
CA CYS A 261 6.72 4.09 17.55
C CYS A 261 5.28 4.37 18.00
N ILE A 262 4.49 3.37 18.40
CA ILE A 262 3.12 3.60 18.89
C ILE A 262 3.17 4.12 20.33
N ASN A 263 2.36 5.14 20.61
CA ASN A 263 2.17 5.63 21.98
C ASN A 263 1.54 4.51 22.86
N PRO A 264 2.19 4.09 23.96
CA PRO A 264 1.68 3.04 24.83
C PRO A 264 0.31 3.32 25.45
N ALA A 265 -0.09 4.59 25.57
CA ALA A 265 -1.38 4.99 26.12
C ALA A 265 -2.54 4.74 25.13
N THR A 266 -2.28 4.89 23.82
CA THR A 266 -3.32 4.69 22.80
C THR A 266 -3.27 3.29 22.20
N LYS A 267 -2.05 2.76 21.94
CA LYS A 267 -1.82 1.53 21.18
C LYS A 267 -2.60 1.49 19.85
N SER A 268 -2.96 2.65 19.30
CA SER A 268 -3.94 2.75 18.21
C SER A 268 -3.26 2.58 16.86
N VAL A 269 -3.59 1.49 16.18
CA VAL A 269 -3.11 1.19 14.82
C VAL A 269 -4.28 0.78 13.96
N ILE A 270 -4.35 1.30 12.75
CA ILE A 270 -5.31 0.90 11.73
C ILE A 270 -4.52 0.28 10.58
N TYR A 271 -4.73 -1.02 10.35
CA TYR A 271 -4.25 -1.72 9.16
C TYR A 271 -5.36 -1.71 8.13
N VAL A 272 -5.03 -1.29 6.92
CA VAL A 272 -5.91 -1.34 5.75
C VAL A 272 -5.22 -2.22 4.73
N GLY A 273 -5.91 -3.25 4.25
CA GLY A 273 -5.24 -4.20 3.35
C GLY A 273 -5.90 -5.55 3.27
N ASP A 274 -5.50 -6.31 2.27
CA ASP A 274 -5.93 -7.69 2.06
C ASP A 274 -4.74 -8.58 1.74
N LEU A 275 -4.52 -9.63 2.54
CA LEU A 275 -3.38 -10.53 2.37
C LEU A 275 -3.45 -11.38 1.08
N ILE A 276 -4.55 -11.30 0.33
CA ILE A 276 -4.73 -11.88 -1.01
C ILE A 276 -4.30 -10.90 -2.13
N GLN A 277 -4.01 -9.63 -1.81
CA GLN A 277 -3.62 -8.59 -2.78
C GLN A 277 -2.12 -8.27 -2.70
N GLN A 278 -1.26 -9.26 -2.42
CA GLN A 278 0.18 -9.06 -2.27
C GLN A 278 0.86 -8.88 -3.63
N THR A 279 1.48 -7.72 -3.83
CA THR A 279 2.19 -7.40 -5.08
C THR A 279 3.70 -7.50 -4.94
N LEU A 280 4.21 -7.53 -3.71
CA LEU A 280 5.64 -7.63 -3.41
C LEU A 280 6.00 -8.94 -2.70
N PRO A 281 7.14 -9.56 -3.00
CA PRO A 281 7.64 -10.71 -2.25
C PRO A 281 8.13 -10.30 -0.86
N HIS A 282 8.36 -11.27 0.02
CA HIS A 282 8.94 -11.15 1.35
C HIS A 282 8.14 -10.26 2.33
N THR A 283 6.89 -9.98 2.00
CA THR A 283 5.95 -9.25 2.84
C THR A 283 5.25 -10.18 3.83
N ILE A 284 4.48 -9.60 4.74
CA ILE A 284 3.74 -10.36 5.76
C ILE A 284 2.85 -11.43 5.12
N LYS A 285 2.95 -12.69 5.54
CA LYS A 285 2.08 -13.76 5.01
C LYS A 285 0.85 -13.99 5.87
N SER A 286 0.90 -13.55 7.14
CA SER A 286 -0.22 -13.55 8.07
C SER A 286 -0.04 -12.45 9.12
N TRP A 287 -1.16 -12.00 9.71
CA TRP A 287 -1.14 -11.04 10.81
C TRP A 287 -0.42 -11.58 12.07
N ASN A 288 -0.43 -12.91 12.27
CA ASN A 288 0.29 -13.56 13.37
C ASN A 288 1.81 -13.35 13.29
N GLU A 289 2.38 -13.21 12.08
CA GLU A 289 3.83 -12.98 11.92
C GLU A 289 4.31 -11.67 12.55
N VAL A 290 3.42 -10.67 12.60
CA VAL A 290 3.65 -9.34 13.19
C VAL A 290 3.00 -9.20 14.57
N GLN A 291 2.58 -10.31 15.18
CA GLN A 291 1.93 -10.36 16.49
C GLN A 291 0.68 -9.46 16.53
N GLU A 292 -0.14 -9.54 15.48
CA GLU A 292 -1.41 -8.86 15.39
C GLU A 292 -2.56 -9.86 15.45
N GLU A 293 -3.47 -9.63 16.39
CA GLU A 293 -4.71 -10.38 16.56
C GLU A 293 -5.87 -9.39 16.61
N PHE A 294 -6.90 -9.65 15.82
CA PHE A 294 -8.07 -8.79 15.73
C PHE A 294 -9.28 -9.56 16.24
N ASN A 295 -9.90 -9.07 17.30
CA ASN A 295 -11.22 -9.54 17.69
C ASN A 295 -12.28 -9.02 16.70
N ASP A 296 -13.49 -9.59 16.74
CA ASP A 296 -14.56 -9.24 15.80
C ASP A 296 -15.00 -7.77 15.89
N GLU A 297 -14.80 -7.12 17.04
CA GLU A 297 -15.11 -5.69 17.24
C GLU A 297 -14.04 -4.75 16.66
N ARG A 298 -12.87 -5.29 16.32
CA ARG A 298 -11.70 -4.57 15.78
C ARG A 298 -11.36 -4.98 14.36
N LYS A 299 -12.25 -5.73 13.71
CA LYS A 299 -12.08 -6.19 12.34
C LYS A 299 -13.31 -5.86 11.52
N VAL A 300 -13.11 -5.15 10.42
CA VAL A 300 -14.10 -4.97 9.37
C VAL A 300 -13.61 -5.71 8.14
N VAL A 301 -14.43 -6.62 7.66
CA VAL A 301 -14.22 -7.29 6.36
C VAL A 301 -15.29 -6.78 5.42
N LEU A 302 -14.88 -5.96 4.45
CA LEU A 302 -15.73 -5.59 3.33
C LEU A 302 -15.73 -6.79 2.37
N GLN A 303 -16.92 -7.30 2.06
CA GLN A 303 -17.05 -8.47 1.17
C GLN A 303 -17.55 -8.07 -0.22
N LYS A 304 -18.35 -7.00 -0.29
CA LYS A 304 -18.97 -6.57 -1.52
C LYS A 304 -18.01 -5.71 -2.35
N VAL A 305 -17.81 -6.12 -3.60
CA VAL A 305 -17.10 -5.33 -4.62
C VAL A 305 -18.14 -4.65 -5.48
N TYR A 306 -18.14 -3.32 -5.50
CA TYR A 306 -19.12 -2.54 -6.28
C TYR A 306 -18.53 -1.91 -7.54
N ARG A 307 -17.20 -1.94 -7.64
CA ARG A 307 -16.44 -1.28 -8.72
C ARG A 307 -16.59 -2.00 -10.06
N ASN A 308 -16.53 -3.33 -10.05
CA ASN A 308 -16.52 -4.14 -11.26
C ASN A 308 -17.94 -4.56 -11.67
N THR A 309 -18.17 -4.80 -12.95
CA THR A 309 -19.41 -5.42 -13.45
C THR A 309 -19.54 -6.86 -12.94
N LYS A 310 -20.78 -7.35 -12.87
CA LYS A 310 -21.09 -8.72 -12.47
C LYS A 310 -20.29 -9.76 -13.27
N GLN A 311 -20.17 -9.56 -14.58
CA GLN A 311 -19.48 -10.45 -15.52
C GLN A 311 -17.97 -10.54 -15.23
N ILE A 312 -17.33 -9.42 -14.86
CA ILE A 312 -15.92 -9.41 -14.46
C ILE A 312 -15.72 -10.20 -13.16
N LEU A 313 -16.57 -9.98 -12.14
CA LEU A 313 -16.47 -10.71 -10.88
C LEU A 313 -16.76 -12.21 -11.05
N GLU A 314 -17.71 -12.57 -11.92
CA GLU A 314 -17.96 -13.96 -12.28
C GLU A 314 -16.76 -14.62 -12.95
N TYR A 315 -16.08 -13.90 -13.85
CA TYR A 315 -14.84 -14.36 -14.47
C TYR A 315 -13.74 -14.58 -13.43
N ILE A 316 -13.50 -13.59 -12.56
CA ILE A 316 -12.53 -13.68 -11.46
C ILE A 316 -12.85 -14.90 -10.56
N ARG A 317 -14.13 -15.13 -10.24
CA ARG A 317 -14.54 -16.31 -9.47
C ARG A 317 -14.24 -17.62 -10.21
N ARG A 318 -14.41 -17.68 -11.53
CA ARG A 318 -14.05 -18.85 -12.36
C ARG A 318 -12.55 -19.12 -12.39
N CYS A 319 -11.71 -18.08 -12.27
CA CYS A 319 -10.26 -18.23 -12.09
C CYS A 319 -9.87 -18.80 -10.71
N GLY A 320 -10.84 -19.07 -9.82
CA GLY A 320 -10.62 -19.68 -8.51
C GLY A 320 -10.36 -18.68 -7.38
N TYR A 321 -10.67 -17.40 -7.58
CA TYR A 321 -10.65 -16.40 -6.50
C TYR A 321 -11.97 -16.40 -5.73
N GLN A 322 -11.89 -16.17 -4.42
CA GLN A 322 -13.07 -16.04 -3.57
C GLN A 322 -13.61 -14.61 -3.67
N VAL A 323 -14.73 -14.44 -4.37
CA VAL A 323 -15.39 -13.15 -4.56
C VAL A 323 -16.89 -13.33 -4.34
N GLU A 324 -17.49 -12.46 -3.52
CA GLU A 324 -18.92 -12.41 -3.31
C GLU A 324 -19.58 -11.45 -4.31
N ILE A 325 -20.60 -11.93 -5.02
CA ILE A 325 -21.26 -11.20 -6.10
C ILE A 325 -22.65 -10.81 -5.61
N SER A 326 -22.87 -9.51 -5.39
CA SER A 326 -24.18 -8.99 -5.01
C SER A 326 -25.14 -8.99 -6.21
N ASN A 327 -26.43 -9.19 -5.94
CA ASN A 327 -27.48 -9.11 -6.96
C ASN A 327 -27.73 -7.66 -7.45
N GLU A 328 -27.26 -6.66 -6.70
CA GLU A 328 -27.43 -5.23 -6.99
C GLU A 328 -26.38 -4.67 -7.95
N LEU A 329 -25.45 -5.51 -8.43
CA LEU A 329 -24.38 -5.06 -9.30
C LEU A 329 -24.84 -4.81 -10.73
N ARG A 330 -24.25 -3.79 -11.35
CA ARG A 330 -24.43 -3.51 -12.77
C ARG A 330 -24.00 -4.67 -13.65
N GLU A 331 -24.81 -4.95 -14.66
CA GLU A 331 -24.42 -5.83 -15.75
C GLU A 331 -23.54 -5.08 -16.75
N GLY A 332 -22.61 -5.81 -17.37
CA GLY A 332 -21.74 -5.32 -18.41
C GLY A 332 -21.36 -6.42 -19.39
N ASN A 333 -20.32 -6.16 -20.18
CA ASN A 333 -19.88 -7.10 -21.20
C ASN A 333 -19.18 -8.32 -20.57
N VAL A 334 -19.36 -9.47 -21.20
CA VAL A 334 -18.62 -10.69 -20.83
C VAL A 334 -17.14 -10.45 -21.10
N VAL A 335 -16.30 -10.87 -20.16
CA VAL A 335 -14.84 -10.83 -20.31
C VAL A 335 -14.43 -11.60 -21.56
N GLN A 336 -13.62 -10.99 -22.42
CA GLN A 336 -13.18 -11.60 -23.68
C GLN A 336 -11.74 -12.07 -23.58
N GLU A 337 -11.52 -13.36 -23.80
CA GLU A 337 -10.19 -13.92 -24.00
C GLU A 337 -9.90 -13.99 -25.49
N ILE A 338 -8.80 -13.36 -25.92
CA ILE A 338 -8.42 -13.21 -27.31
C ILE A 338 -7.04 -13.82 -27.51
N SER A 339 -6.94 -14.80 -28.39
CA SER A 339 -5.66 -15.40 -28.77
C SER A 339 -5.05 -14.63 -29.94
N CYS A 340 -3.79 -14.24 -29.80
CA CYS A 340 -3.04 -13.52 -30.82
C CYS A 340 -1.78 -14.28 -31.22
N SER A 341 -1.40 -14.17 -32.49
CA SER A 341 -0.13 -14.71 -33.00
C SER A 341 1.10 -13.89 -32.57
N GLY A 342 0.89 -12.64 -32.11
CA GLY A 342 1.94 -11.81 -31.54
C GLY A 342 1.51 -10.36 -31.29
N ARG A 343 2.44 -9.59 -30.72
CA ARG A 343 2.22 -8.21 -30.23
C ARG A 343 1.60 -7.25 -31.25
N ASN A 344 1.97 -7.36 -32.54
CA ASN A 344 1.42 -6.48 -33.56
C ASN A 344 -0.10 -6.71 -33.76
N GLU A 345 -0.52 -7.98 -33.73
CA GLU A 345 -1.94 -8.33 -33.84
C GLU A 345 -2.73 -7.89 -32.60
N GLU A 346 -2.13 -8.03 -31.41
CA GLU A 346 -2.69 -7.50 -30.16
C GLU A 346 -2.95 -5.98 -30.28
N MET A 347 -1.94 -5.20 -30.71
CA MET A 347 -2.05 -3.75 -30.83
C MET A 347 -3.10 -3.31 -31.86
N GLU A 348 -3.19 -3.98 -33.02
CA GLU A 348 -4.20 -3.67 -34.04
C GLU A 348 -5.63 -3.94 -33.56
N MET A 349 -5.84 -5.04 -32.82
CA MET A 349 -7.13 -5.31 -32.21
C MET A 349 -7.48 -4.29 -31.12
N ILE A 350 -6.52 -3.93 -30.27
CA ILE A 350 -6.71 -2.92 -29.23
C ILE A 350 -7.09 -1.57 -29.85
N LYS A 351 -6.43 -1.12 -30.92
CA LYS A 351 -6.80 0.11 -31.64
C LYS A 351 -8.26 0.07 -32.12
N THR A 352 -8.66 -1.06 -32.71
CA THR A 352 -10.03 -1.24 -33.21
C THR A 352 -11.06 -1.14 -32.09
N LEU A 353 -10.74 -1.65 -30.90
CA LEU A 353 -11.60 -1.60 -29.73
C LEU A 353 -11.62 -0.22 -29.07
N ILE A 354 -10.49 0.50 -29.00
CA ILE A 354 -10.40 1.85 -28.41
C ILE A 354 -11.11 2.91 -29.28
N SER A 355 -11.05 2.77 -30.61
CA SER A 355 -11.59 3.77 -31.55
C SER A 355 -13.09 4.09 -31.43
N LYS A 356 -13.82 3.38 -30.57
CA LYS A 356 -15.29 3.41 -30.48
C LYS A 356 -15.84 4.25 -29.32
N ASP A 357 -15.03 4.70 -28.36
CA ASP A 357 -15.51 5.51 -27.23
C ASP A 357 -14.43 6.38 -26.54
N GLN A 358 -14.88 7.28 -25.65
CA GLN A 358 -14.02 8.14 -24.82
C GLN A 358 -13.72 7.55 -23.44
N MET A 359 -13.83 6.22 -23.29
CA MET A 359 -13.56 5.55 -22.01
C MET A 359 -12.10 5.72 -21.57
N VAL A 360 -11.86 5.70 -20.26
CA VAL A 360 -10.50 5.63 -19.73
C VAL A 360 -9.99 4.20 -19.87
N VAL A 361 -8.89 4.02 -20.60
CA VAL A 361 -8.36 2.71 -21.00
C VAL A 361 -7.04 2.42 -20.28
N GLY A 362 -6.93 1.23 -19.69
CA GLY A 362 -5.68 0.71 -19.15
C GLY A 362 -5.14 -0.43 -20.02
N ILE A 363 -3.93 -0.29 -20.57
CA ILE A 363 -3.17 -1.40 -21.16
C ILE A 363 -2.14 -1.84 -20.13
N ILE A 364 -2.32 -3.05 -19.60
CA ILE A 364 -1.57 -3.54 -18.44
C ILE A 364 -0.84 -4.83 -18.81
N ALA A 365 0.45 -4.89 -18.49
CA ALA A 365 1.28 -6.08 -18.64
C ALA A 365 2.13 -6.32 -17.39
N LYS A 366 2.71 -7.52 -17.27
CA LYS A 366 3.61 -7.83 -16.16
C LYS A 366 4.93 -7.04 -16.24
N HIS A 367 5.50 -6.90 -17.44
CA HIS A 367 6.84 -6.34 -17.62
C HIS A 367 6.83 -5.07 -18.48
N THR A 368 7.61 -4.07 -18.08
CA THR A 368 7.78 -2.81 -18.83
C THR A 368 8.31 -3.03 -20.24
N SER A 369 9.23 -3.99 -20.41
CA SER A 369 9.80 -4.35 -21.72
C SER A 369 8.74 -4.81 -22.73
N TYR A 370 7.63 -5.38 -22.26
CA TYR A 370 6.49 -5.73 -23.12
C TYR A 370 5.72 -4.49 -23.58
N LEU A 371 5.70 -3.44 -22.74
CA LEU A 371 4.93 -2.21 -22.94
C LEU A 371 5.63 -1.15 -23.79
N ASP A 372 6.94 -1.27 -24.04
CA ASP A 372 7.69 -0.24 -24.78
C ASP A 372 7.13 0.03 -26.19
N GLN A 373 6.68 -1.02 -26.88
CA GLN A 373 6.05 -0.89 -28.19
C GLN A 373 4.66 -0.24 -28.08
N TYR A 374 3.87 -0.65 -27.09
CA TYR A 374 2.57 -0.05 -26.78
C TYR A 374 2.70 1.45 -26.47
N ARG A 375 3.71 1.85 -25.69
CA ARG A 375 3.94 3.26 -25.34
C ARG A 375 4.21 4.11 -26.58
N LYS A 376 4.94 3.57 -27.55
CA LYS A 376 5.18 4.26 -28.83
C LYS A 376 3.91 4.35 -29.66
N GLU A 377 3.15 3.25 -29.73
CA GLU A 377 1.96 3.14 -30.57
C GLU A 377 0.80 4.03 -30.08
N PHE A 378 0.54 4.06 -28.78
CA PHE A 378 -0.60 4.78 -28.20
C PHE A 378 -0.25 6.15 -27.60
N ASN A 379 0.96 6.68 -27.83
CA ASN A 379 1.43 7.95 -27.26
C ASN A 379 0.49 9.15 -27.52
N ALA A 380 -0.21 9.16 -28.65
CA ALA A 380 -1.14 10.24 -29.00
C ALA A 380 -2.51 10.14 -28.28
N SER A 381 -2.82 9.00 -27.66
CA SER A 381 -4.13 8.72 -27.07
C SER A 381 -4.17 9.15 -25.61
N LYS A 382 -4.75 10.32 -25.33
CA LYS A 382 -4.76 10.90 -23.97
C LYS A 382 -5.53 10.10 -22.92
N ASN A 383 -6.48 9.28 -23.34
CA ASN A 383 -7.31 8.42 -22.49
C ASN A 383 -6.74 7.00 -22.33
N VAL A 384 -5.57 6.71 -22.92
CA VAL A 384 -4.93 5.40 -22.85
C VAL A 384 -3.74 5.49 -21.90
N HIS A 385 -3.79 4.69 -20.84
CA HIS A 385 -2.76 4.61 -19.84
C HIS A 385 -2.06 3.25 -19.96
N ILE A 386 -0.73 3.29 -20.09
CA ILE A 386 0.09 2.10 -20.29
C ILE A 386 1.01 1.93 -19.11
N MET A 387 0.85 0.82 -18.40
CA MET A 387 1.54 0.61 -17.13
C MET A 387 1.68 -0.86 -16.79
N THR A 388 2.62 -1.18 -15.91
CA THR A 388 2.75 -2.51 -15.35
C THR A 388 1.63 -2.81 -14.36
N ILE A 389 1.42 -4.08 -14.02
CA ILE A 389 0.46 -4.48 -12.98
C ILE A 389 0.74 -3.75 -11.65
N ASN A 390 2.02 -3.62 -11.27
CA ASN A 390 2.44 -2.93 -10.06
C ASN A 390 2.08 -1.44 -10.08
N GLU A 391 2.33 -0.77 -11.20
CA GLU A 391 1.97 0.64 -11.40
C GLU A 391 0.45 0.85 -11.45
N ALA A 392 -0.32 -0.19 -11.81
CA ALA A 392 -1.78 -0.14 -11.85
C ALA A 392 -2.45 -0.29 -10.48
N GLN A 393 -1.69 -0.61 -9.42
CA GLN A 393 -2.23 -0.71 -8.07
C GLN A 393 -2.84 0.65 -7.65
N GLY A 394 -4.01 0.61 -7.02
CA GLY A 394 -4.74 1.81 -6.61
C GLY A 394 -5.44 2.62 -7.71
N VAL A 395 -5.14 2.41 -9.00
CA VAL A 395 -5.83 3.09 -10.13
C VAL A 395 -6.91 2.22 -10.78
N GLU A 396 -7.79 2.84 -11.57
CA GLU A 396 -8.99 2.23 -12.15
C GLU A 396 -9.17 2.67 -13.60
N PHE A 397 -9.74 1.77 -14.42
CA PHE A 397 -10.02 2.03 -15.83
C PHE A 397 -11.42 1.53 -16.18
N ASP A 398 -12.14 2.26 -17.02
CA ASP A 398 -13.40 1.81 -17.60
C ASP A 398 -13.19 0.50 -18.38
N ARG A 399 -12.12 0.44 -19.15
CA ARG A 399 -11.72 -0.71 -19.96
C ARG A 399 -10.26 -1.09 -19.69
N VAL A 400 -10.00 -2.37 -19.49
CA VAL A 400 -8.65 -2.91 -19.33
C VAL A 400 -8.32 -3.93 -20.41
N PHE A 401 -7.13 -3.79 -20.98
CA PHE A 401 -6.47 -4.76 -21.84
C PHE A 401 -5.30 -5.37 -21.08
N LEU A 402 -5.43 -6.63 -20.67
CA LEU A 402 -4.33 -7.41 -20.11
C LEU A 402 -3.56 -8.06 -21.25
N VAL A 403 -2.31 -7.66 -21.47
CA VAL A 403 -1.50 -8.09 -22.61
C VAL A 403 -0.28 -8.91 -22.19
N GLY A 404 0.17 -9.79 -23.08
CA GLY A 404 1.32 -10.65 -22.83
C GLY A 404 1.10 -11.67 -21.70
N ILE A 405 -0.16 -12.06 -21.45
CA ILE A 405 -0.44 -13.15 -20.50
C ILE A 405 -0.19 -14.47 -21.22
N ASN A 406 0.87 -15.17 -20.82
CA ASN A 406 1.13 -16.53 -21.31
C ASN A 406 1.03 -17.53 -20.16
N SER A 407 0.18 -18.55 -20.29
CA SER A 407 -0.10 -19.57 -19.27
C SER A 407 1.14 -20.28 -18.71
N GLU A 408 2.25 -20.34 -19.47
CA GLU A 408 3.52 -20.93 -19.01
C GLU A 408 4.38 -19.98 -18.16
N GLN A 409 4.26 -18.66 -18.30
CA GLN A 409 5.02 -17.68 -17.49
C GLN A 409 4.64 -17.68 -16.01
N TRP A 410 3.54 -18.37 -15.66
CA TRP A 410 3.03 -18.53 -14.31
C TRP A 410 3.42 -19.87 -13.67
N ARG A 411 4.20 -20.72 -14.36
CA ARG A 411 4.64 -22.03 -13.88
C ARG A 411 6.17 -22.13 -13.81
N ASN A 412 6.70 -22.25 -12.59
CA ASN A 412 8.14 -22.32 -12.36
C ASN A 412 8.72 -23.72 -12.60
N ARG A 413 9.79 -23.81 -13.40
CA ARG A 413 10.70 -24.97 -13.45
C ARG A 413 12.10 -24.46 -13.12
N ASN A 414 12.69 -24.91 -12.00
CA ASN A 414 14.07 -24.66 -11.55
C ASN A 414 14.32 -23.46 -10.59
N MET A 415 13.59 -23.39 -9.47
CA MET A 415 13.98 -22.58 -8.30
C MET A 415 13.91 -23.40 -7.01
N GLN A 416 14.54 -22.93 -5.93
CA GLN A 416 14.35 -23.49 -4.59
C GLN A 416 12.85 -23.48 -4.23
N LYS A 417 12.37 -24.56 -3.59
CA LYS A 417 10.92 -24.81 -3.40
C LYS A 417 10.18 -23.68 -2.68
N GLU A 418 10.84 -23.01 -1.74
CA GLU A 418 10.26 -21.91 -0.96
C GLU A 418 10.08 -20.64 -1.80
N LEU A 419 11.08 -20.29 -2.62
CA LEU A 419 11.03 -19.16 -3.55
C LEU A 419 10.00 -19.37 -4.66
N ALA A 420 9.91 -20.59 -5.19
CA ALA A 420 8.92 -20.93 -6.21
C ALA A 420 7.48 -20.75 -5.68
N CYS A 421 7.20 -21.22 -4.46
CA CYS A 421 5.87 -21.11 -3.86
C CYS A 421 5.48 -19.66 -3.56
N GLU A 422 6.41 -18.87 -3.05
CA GLU A 422 6.18 -17.44 -2.75
C GLU A 422 5.94 -16.64 -4.04
N ARG A 423 6.73 -16.92 -5.07
CA ARG A 423 6.55 -16.29 -6.39
C ARG A 423 5.22 -16.68 -7.03
N ASP A 424 4.84 -17.95 -6.99
CA ASP A 424 3.56 -18.42 -7.53
C ASP A 424 2.38 -17.71 -6.84
N LYS A 425 2.49 -17.48 -5.53
CA LYS A 425 1.49 -16.69 -4.78
C LYS A 425 1.46 -15.23 -5.23
N VAL A 426 2.60 -14.53 -5.21
CA VAL A 426 2.67 -13.10 -5.61
C VAL A 426 2.17 -12.91 -7.03
N ASN A 427 2.56 -13.80 -7.94
CA ASN A 427 2.04 -13.82 -9.30
C ASN A 427 0.50 -13.94 -9.30
N ARG A 428 -0.06 -14.96 -8.64
CA ARG A 428 -1.51 -15.12 -8.56
C ARG A 428 -2.21 -13.85 -8.04
N ASP A 429 -1.67 -13.24 -6.99
CA ASP A 429 -2.21 -12.02 -6.39
C ASP A 429 -2.08 -10.81 -7.34
N LEU A 430 -0.96 -10.69 -8.08
CA LEU A 430 -0.79 -9.69 -9.15
C LEU A 430 -1.83 -9.83 -10.25
N LEU A 431 -2.11 -11.06 -10.70
CA LEU A 431 -3.16 -11.31 -11.69
C LEU A 431 -4.53 -10.86 -11.15
N TYR A 432 -4.84 -11.16 -9.88
CA TYR A 432 -6.05 -10.68 -9.25
C TYR A 432 -6.13 -9.15 -9.21
N VAL A 433 -5.05 -8.47 -8.84
CA VAL A 433 -4.96 -7.00 -8.88
C VAL A 433 -5.24 -6.48 -10.29
N ALA A 434 -4.63 -7.09 -11.31
CA ALA A 434 -4.80 -6.71 -12.72
C ALA A 434 -6.25 -6.88 -13.20
N LEU A 435 -6.89 -8.02 -12.90
CA LEU A 435 -8.28 -8.31 -13.26
C LEU A 435 -9.26 -7.33 -12.59
N THR A 436 -8.97 -6.91 -11.35
CA THR A 436 -9.83 -5.99 -10.59
C THR A 436 -9.69 -4.51 -10.97
N ARG A 437 -8.74 -4.15 -11.85
CA ARG A 437 -8.58 -2.77 -12.35
C ARG A 437 -9.71 -2.33 -13.30
N ALA A 438 -10.40 -3.30 -13.90
CA ALA A 438 -11.41 -3.07 -14.94
C ALA A 438 -12.80 -2.79 -14.35
N MET A 439 -13.32 -1.59 -14.56
CA MET A 439 -14.65 -1.21 -14.06
C MET A 439 -15.77 -1.81 -14.92
N ASN A 440 -15.72 -1.65 -16.24
CA ASN A 440 -16.81 -1.99 -17.16
C ASN A 440 -16.45 -3.18 -18.07
N GLU A 441 -15.26 -3.12 -18.68
CA GLU A 441 -14.85 -4.06 -19.72
C GLU A 441 -13.44 -4.59 -19.49
N LEU A 442 -13.27 -5.90 -19.68
CA LEU A 442 -12.00 -6.58 -19.50
C LEU A 442 -11.71 -7.49 -20.71
N TYR A 443 -10.53 -7.30 -21.28
CA TYR A 443 -10.02 -8.09 -22.40
C TYR A 443 -8.68 -8.70 -21.99
N ILE A 444 -8.53 -10.00 -22.25
CA ILE A 444 -7.33 -10.77 -21.91
C ILE A 444 -6.71 -11.27 -23.20
N PHE A 445 -5.52 -10.79 -23.51
CA PHE A 445 -4.76 -11.17 -24.68
C PHE A 445 -3.75 -12.25 -24.31
N ASN A 446 -3.95 -13.42 -24.90
CA ASN A 446 -3.10 -14.58 -24.75
C ASN A 446 -2.22 -14.73 -25.99
N SER A 447 -0.91 -14.84 -25.77
CA SER A 447 0.11 -15.00 -26.82
C SER A 447 0.86 -16.32 -26.69
#